data_AF-A0A6L8BHW9-F1
#
_entry.id   AF-A0A6L8BHW9-F1
#
_cell.length_a   1.000
_cell.length_b   1.000
_cell.length_c   1.000
_cell.angle_alpha   90.00
_cell.angle_beta   90.00
_cell.angle_gamma   90.00
#
_symmetry.space_group_name_H-M   'P 1'
#
loop_
_entity.id
_entity.type
_entity.pdbx_description
1 polymer ?
#
loop_
_entity_poly.entity_id
_entity_poly.type
_entity_poly.pdbx_seq_one_letter_code
_entity_poly.pdbx_strand_id
1 'polypeptide(L)'
;MKTKKSSVSAAFVEHNSFLKRFVARYFSRQQDIEDVVQEVYLRAYAAETEREIDAPKAYLFRTARNVALGKLTKNSRQKTDY
;
A
#
# COMPACT_ATOMS: atom_id res chain seq x y z
N MET A 1 9.23 27.56 -0.42
CA MET A 1 9.25 26.10 -0.63
C MET A 1 8.05 25.76 -1.52
N LYS A 2 8.24 25.35 -2.78
CA LYS A 2 7.10 24.99 -3.65
C LYS A 2 6.57 23.63 -3.19
N THR A 3 5.37 23.58 -2.63
CA THR A 3 4.63 22.34 -2.38
C THR A 3 4.34 21.70 -3.74
N LYS A 4 5.21 20.79 -4.19
CA LYS A 4 4.92 19.90 -5.33
C LYS A 4 3.63 19.15 -4.96
N LYS A 5 2.58 19.24 -5.79
CA LYS A 5 1.40 18.37 -5.63
C LYS A 5 1.90 16.92 -5.71
N SER A 6 1.71 16.16 -4.64
CA SER A 6 2.09 14.74 -4.61
C SER A 6 1.26 13.97 -5.63
N SER A 7 1.94 13.39 -6.63
CA SER A 7 1.34 12.55 -7.64
C SER A 7 0.87 11.21 -7.04
N VAL A 8 1.58 10.74 -6.00
CA VAL A 8 1.16 9.60 -5.17
C VAL A 8 -0.12 9.90 -4.40
N SER A 9 -0.24 11.04 -3.72
CA SER A 9 -1.46 11.39 -2.99
C SER A 9 -2.66 11.53 -3.94
N ALA A 10 -2.47 12.14 -5.11
CA ALA A 10 -3.53 12.25 -6.12
C ALA A 10 -4.00 10.86 -6.58
N ALA A 11 -3.06 9.99 -7.00
CA ALA A 11 -3.39 8.64 -7.44
C ALA A 11 -3.98 7.77 -6.32
N PHE A 12 -3.54 7.97 -5.07
CA PHE A 12 -4.09 7.26 -3.92
C PHE A 12 -5.55 7.62 -3.70
N VAL A 13 -5.90 8.92 -3.66
CA VAL A 13 -7.28 9.36 -3.49
C VAL A 13 -8.15 8.86 -4.65
N GLU A 14 -7.68 9.00 -5.89
CA GLU A 14 -8.41 8.56 -7.08
C GLU A 14 -8.67 7.05 -7.10
N HIS A 15 -7.71 6.24 -6.62
CA HIS A 15 -7.77 4.79 -6.74
C HIS A 15 -7.97 4.04 -5.42
N ASN A 16 -8.27 4.74 -4.32
CA ASN A 16 -8.39 4.14 -2.98
C ASN A 16 -9.38 2.97 -2.94
N SER A 17 -10.55 3.12 -3.59
CA SER A 17 -11.57 2.05 -3.62
C SER A 17 -11.10 0.80 -4.37
N PHE A 18 -10.34 0.97 -5.45
CA PHE A 18 -9.74 -0.14 -6.20
C PHE A 18 -8.59 -0.78 -5.43
N LEU A 19 -7.79 0.03 -4.75
CA LEU A 19 -6.69 -0.43 -3.91
C LEU A 19 -7.20 -1.26 -2.74
N LYS A 20 -8.26 -0.80 -2.05
CA LYS A 20 -8.96 -1.57 -1.00
C LYS A 20 -9.49 -2.90 -1.54
N ARG A 21 -10.18 -2.90 -2.68
CA ARG A 21 -10.67 -4.14 -3.33
C ARG A 21 -9.55 -5.09 -3.72
N PHE A 22 -8.41 -4.57 -4.16
CA PHE A 22 -7.24 -5.36 -4.49
C PHE A 22 -6.64 -6.02 -3.23
N VAL A 23 -6.50 -5.26 -2.15
CA VAL A 23 -5.99 -5.75 -0.84
C VAL A 23 -6.95 -6.75 -0.20
N ALA A 24 -8.26 -6.57 -0.36
CA ALA A 24 -9.30 -7.49 0.14
C ALA A 24 -9.18 -8.92 -0.42
N ARG A 25 -8.40 -9.14 -1.49
CA ARG A 25 -8.10 -10.48 -2.01
C ARG A 25 -7.16 -11.28 -1.08
N TYR A 26 -6.48 -10.61 -0.16
CA TYR A 26 -5.48 -11.20 0.76
C TYR A 26 -5.96 -11.24 2.21
N PHE A 27 -6.90 -10.39 2.60
CA PHE A 27 -7.36 -10.23 3.99
C PHE A 27 -8.89 -10.19 4.05
N SER A 28 -9.47 -10.89 5.03
CA SER A 28 -10.92 -10.93 5.21
C SER A 28 -11.45 -9.88 6.19
N ARG A 29 -10.60 -9.34 7.07
CA ARG A 29 -11.01 -8.32 8.06
C ARG A 29 -10.83 -6.93 7.47
N GLN A 30 -11.84 -6.08 7.61
CA GLN A 30 -11.81 -4.71 7.12
C GLN A 30 -10.63 -3.92 7.72
N GLN A 31 -10.35 -4.11 9.01
CA GLN A 31 -9.24 -3.43 9.69
C GLN A 31 -7.88 -3.76 9.05
N ASP A 32 -7.61 -5.05 8.76
CA ASP A 32 -6.37 -5.46 8.11
C ASP A 32 -6.22 -4.83 6.72
N ILE A 33 -7.33 -4.67 5.98
CA ILE A 33 -7.36 -4.00 4.68
C ILE A 33 -7.00 -2.53 4.81
N GLU A 34 -7.64 -1.81 5.75
CA GLU A 34 -7.36 -0.39 6.00
C GLU A 34 -5.90 -0.18 6.42
N ASP A 35 -5.38 -1.02 7.32
CA ASP A 35 -4.00 -0.93 7.81
C ASP A 35 -2.99 -1.11 6.66
N VAL A 36 -3.22 -2.09 5.77
CA VAL A 36 -2.37 -2.29 4.59
C VAL A 36 -2.45 -1.10 3.63
N VAL A 37 -3.65 -0.58 3.38
CA VAL A 37 -3.84 0.55 2.46
C VAL A 37 -3.15 1.81 2.98
N GLN A 38 -3.23 2.07 4.28
CA GLN A 38 -2.51 3.18 4.92
C GLN A 38 -1.00 2.99 4.85
N GLU A 39 -0.50 1.79 5.16
CA GLU A 39 0.93 1.47 5.07
C GLU A 39 1.47 1.64 3.64
N VAL A 40 0.69 1.24 2.64
CA VAL A 40 1.01 1.43 1.22
C VAL A 40 1.14 2.91 0.86
N TYR A 41 0.20 3.74 1.33
CA TYR A 41 0.26 5.19 1.13
C TYR A 41 1.53 5.77 1.74
N LEU A 42 1.83 5.47 3.01
CA LEU A 42 2.99 6.00 3.71
C LEU A 42 4.31 5.62 3.01
N ARG A 43 4.44 4.36 2.58
CA ARG A 43 5.63 3.89 1.85
C ARG A 43 5.76 4.54 0.48
N ALA A 44 4.66 4.71 -0.25
CA ALA A 44 4.68 5.33 -1.56
C ALA A 44 4.98 6.83 -1.48
N TYR A 45 4.39 7.52 -0.49
CA TYR A 45 4.61 8.94 -0.26
C TYR A 45 6.06 9.21 0.15
N ALA A 46 6.61 8.43 1.09
CA ALA A 46 8.03 8.53 1.46
C ALA A 46 8.94 8.29 0.24
N ALA A 47 8.66 7.28 -0.58
CA ALA A 47 9.45 7.02 -1.79
C ALA A 47 9.38 8.18 -2.81
N GLU A 48 8.24 8.87 -2.93
CA GLU A 48 8.11 10.05 -3.80
C GLU A 48 8.94 11.24 -3.31
N THR A 49 9.15 11.36 -2.00
CA THR A 49 10.02 12.41 -1.45
C THR A 49 11.50 12.20 -1.76
N GLU A 50 11.91 10.95 -1.99
CA GLU A 50 13.29 10.58 -2.30
C GLU A 50 13.57 10.51 -3.81
N ARG A 51 12.56 10.16 -4.62
CA ARG A 51 12.68 10.01 -6.08
C ARG A 51 11.39 10.32 -6.80
N GLU A 52 11.50 10.72 -8.06
CA GLU A 52 10.35 10.86 -8.93
C GLU A 52 9.70 9.48 -9.22
N ILE A 53 8.37 9.44 -9.21
CA ILE A 53 7.58 8.25 -9.49
C ILE A 53 6.74 8.53 -10.74
N ASP A 54 7.17 8.01 -11.89
CA ASP A 54 6.51 8.27 -13.17
C ASP A 54 5.10 7.65 -13.26
N ALA A 55 4.88 6.53 -12.57
CA ALA A 55 3.61 5.79 -12.58
C ALA A 55 3.05 5.54 -11.18
N PRO A 56 2.48 6.56 -10.51
CA PRO A 56 2.06 6.48 -9.10
C PRO A 56 1.01 5.39 -8.83
N LYS A 57 0.05 5.20 -9.73
CA LYS A 57 -0.94 4.11 -9.65
C LYS A 57 -0.25 2.75 -9.64
N ALA A 58 0.58 2.46 -10.64
CA ALA A 58 1.27 1.17 -10.72
C ALA A 58 2.16 0.94 -9.48
N TYR A 59 2.80 2.00 -9.00
CA TYR A 59 3.61 1.97 -7.79
C TYR A 59 2.80 1.58 -6.54
N LEU A 60 1.62 2.17 -6.34
CA LEU A 60 0.73 1.85 -5.23
C LEU A 60 0.32 0.38 -5.24
N PHE A 61 -0.09 -0.16 -6.38
CA PHE A 61 -0.53 -1.56 -6.48
C PHE A 61 0.64 -2.55 -6.32
N ARG A 62 1.83 -2.22 -6.84
CA ARG A 62 3.05 -3.00 -6.60
C ARG A 62 3.40 -3.02 -5.12
N THR A 63 3.35 -1.86 -4.46
CA THR A 63 3.63 -1.73 -3.03
C THR A 63 2.60 -2.51 -2.21
N ALA A 64 1.32 -2.44 -2.56
CA ALA A 64 0.26 -3.20 -1.91
C ALA A 64 0.46 -4.70 -1.99
N ARG A 65 0.85 -5.22 -3.16
CA ARG A 65 1.19 -6.64 -3.31
C ARG A 65 2.33 -7.04 -2.37
N ASN A 66 3.39 -6.24 -2.31
CA ASN A 66 4.55 -6.54 -1.48
C ASN A 66 4.20 -6.51 0.01
N VAL A 67 3.45 -5.51 0.48
CA VAL A 67 3.01 -5.40 1.87
C VAL A 67 2.10 -6.59 2.23
N ALA A 68 1.13 -6.91 1.37
CA ALA A 68 0.19 -8.01 1.61
C ALA A 68 0.90 -9.36 1.74
N LEU A 69 1.79 -9.70 0.80
CA LEU A 69 2.57 -10.94 0.84
C LEU A 69 3.50 -11.00 2.07
N GLY A 70 4.10 -9.87 2.45
CA GLY A 70 4.93 -9.77 3.65
C GLY A 70 4.14 -10.09 4.93
N LYS A 71 2.94 -9.50 5.09
CA LYS A 71 2.05 -9.77 6.23
C LYS A 71 1.58 -11.23 6.27
N LEU A 72 1.19 -11.81 5.13
CA LEU A 72 0.79 -13.22 5.06
C LEU A 72 1.93 -14.17 5.47
N THR A 73 3.16 -13.89 5.02
CA THR A 73 4.34 -14.69 5.38
C THR A 73 4.64 -14.59 6.88
N LYS A 74 4.54 -13.39 7.47
CA LYS A 74 4.76 -13.19 8.91
C LYS A 74 3.71 -13.93 9.75
N ASN A 75 2.44 -13.83 9.36
CA ASN A 75 1.34 -14.51 10.05
C ASN A 75 1.45 -16.04 9.95
N SER A 76 1.96 -16.57 8.83
CA SER A 76 2.22 -18.01 8.69
C SER A 76 3.31 -18.49 9.64
N ARG A 77 4.41 -17.75 9.77
CA ARG A 77 5.53 -18.11 10.66
C ARG A 77 5.15 -18.07 12.13
N GLN A 78 4.31 -17.12 12.54
CA GLN A 78 3.81 -17.03 13.92
C GLN A 78 2.92 -18.21 14.34
N LYS A 79 2.34 -18.96 13.38
CA LYS A 79 1.54 -20.15 13.69
C LYS A 79 2.37 -21.42 13.87
N THR A 80 3.64 -21.42 13.45
CA THR A 80 4.51 -22.60 13.49
C THR A 80 5.41 -22.65 14.74
N ASP A 81 5.33 -21.63 15.59
CA ASP A 81 6.20 -21.48 16.78
C ASP A 81 5.49 -21.92 18.08
N TYR A 82 4.63 -22.94 18.01
CA TYR A 82 3.90 -23.54 19.13
C TYR A 82 4.17 -25.04 19.23
#